data_AF-A0AB73SX99-F1
#
_entry.id   AF-A0AB73SX99-F1
#
_cell.length_a   1.000
_cell.length_b   1.000
_cell.length_c   1.000
_cell.angle_alpha   90.00
_cell.angle_beta   90.00
_cell.angle_gamma   90.00
#
_symmetry.space_group_name_H-M   'P 1'
#
loop_
_entity.id
_entity.type
_entity.pdbx_description
1 polymer ?
#
loop_
_entity_poly.entity_id
_entity_poly.type
_entity_poly.pdbx_seq_one_letter_code
_entity_poly.pdbx_strand_id
1 'polypeptide(L)'
;DFKAVYNAPNEAAGLSELEILKEKWGKKYPYAISSWENNWEDVSSFFQFSGDIRRIMYTTYPEKITMPIFQEVPVNKGISGKISA
;
A
#
# COMPACT_ATOMS: atom_id res chain seq x y z
N ASP A 1 12.31 5.44 -0.86
CA ASP A 1 12.62 4.11 -1.43
C ASP A 1 11.45 3.61 -2.26
N PHE A 2 10.43 2.92 -1.72
CA PHE A 2 9.30 2.44 -2.56
C PHE A 2 8.53 3.55 -3.30
N LYS A 3 8.50 4.76 -2.74
CA LYS A 3 7.97 5.95 -3.42
C LYS A 3 8.64 6.23 -4.77
N ALA A 4 9.89 5.81 -4.97
CA ALA A 4 10.60 6.00 -6.24
C ALA A 4 9.92 5.25 -7.39
N VAL A 5 9.39 4.05 -7.13
CA VAL A 5 8.62 3.28 -8.13
C VAL A 5 7.38 4.06 -8.57
N TYR A 6 6.57 4.54 -7.63
CA TYR A 6 5.37 5.33 -7.96
C TYR A 6 5.66 6.70 -8.57
N ASN A 7 6.83 7.29 -8.29
CA ASN A 7 7.24 8.56 -8.86
C ASN A 7 7.90 8.41 -10.24
N ALA A 8 8.15 7.19 -10.72
CA ALA A 8 8.78 6.96 -11.99
C ALA A 8 7.93 7.54 -13.15
N PRO A 9 8.58 8.03 -14.22
CA PRO A 9 7.86 8.66 -15.33
C PRO A 9 6.99 7.68 -16.10
N ASN A 10 7.41 6.42 -16.20
CA ASN A 10 6.76 5.34 -16.95
C ASN A 10 7.06 3.97 -16.30
N GLU A 11 6.39 2.93 -16.81
CA GLU A 11 6.52 1.55 -16.31
C GLU A 11 7.95 1.02 -16.36
N ALA A 12 8.66 1.22 -17.46
CA ALA A 12 10.03 0.74 -17.61
C ALA A 12 10.97 1.34 -16.54
N ALA A 13 10.84 2.65 -16.29
CA ALA A 13 11.58 3.32 -15.23
C ALA A 13 11.14 2.82 -13.84
N GLY A 14 9.84 2.56 -13.64
CA GLY A 14 9.34 1.98 -12.40
C GLY A 14 9.92 0.59 -12.11
N LEU A 15 10.08 -0.24 -13.16
CA LEU A 15 10.68 -1.56 -13.05
C LEU A 15 12.16 -1.47 -12.66
N SER A 16 12.92 -0.55 -13.28
CA SER A 16 14.31 -0.30 -12.89
C SER A 16 14.43 0.16 -11.42
N GLU A 17 13.52 1.01 -10.94
CA GLU A 17 13.47 1.40 -9.52
C GLU A 17 13.14 0.21 -8.60
N LEU A 18 12.30 -0.73 -9.06
CA LEU A 18 12.01 -1.96 -8.31
C LEU A 18 13.23 -2.89 -8.23
N GLU A 19 14.05 -2.98 -9.27
CA GLU A 19 15.33 -3.71 -9.25
C GLU A 19 16.31 -3.09 -8.25
N ILE A 20 16.44 -1.77 -8.23
CA ILE A 20 17.27 -1.04 -7.25
C ILE A 20 16.76 -1.31 -5.83
N LEU A 21 15.44 -1.33 -5.62
CA LEU A 21 14.83 -1.69 -4.34
C LEU A 21 15.14 -3.12 -3.93
N LYS A 22 15.14 -4.06 -4.88
CA LYS A 22 15.49 -5.47 -4.64
C LYS A 22 16.94 -5.61 -4.21
N GLU A 23 17.88 -4.89 -4.83
CA GLU A 23 19.27 -4.91 -4.40
C GLU A 23 19.44 -4.37 -2.99
N LYS A 24 18.75 -3.26 -2.67
CA LYS A 24 18.85 -2.59 -1.37
C LYS A 24 18.14 -3.34 -0.24
N TRP A 25 16.94 -3.87 -0.52
CA TRP A 25 16.03 -4.40 0.51
C TRP A 25 15.73 -5.88 0.37
N GLY A 26 16.03 -6.51 -0.76
CA GLY A 26 15.66 -7.91 -1.03
C GLY A 26 16.26 -8.91 -0.06
N LYS A 27 17.45 -8.64 0.50
CA LYS A 27 18.03 -9.49 1.57
C LYS A 27 17.30 -9.35 2.91
N LYS A 28 16.78 -8.16 3.21
CA LYS A 28 16.15 -7.84 4.51
C LYS A 28 14.65 -8.13 4.50
N TYR A 29 13.99 -7.90 3.36
CA TYR A 29 12.55 -8.01 3.16
C TYR A 29 12.23 -8.77 1.87
N PRO A 30 12.65 -10.05 1.73
CA PRO A 30 12.48 -10.83 0.51
C PRO A 30 11.00 -10.99 0.12
N TYR A 31 10.11 -11.17 1.10
CA TYR A 31 8.66 -11.29 0.84
C TYR A 31 8.03 -10.00 0.33
N ALA A 32 8.50 -8.84 0.78
CA ALA A 32 7.99 -7.56 0.29
C ALA A 32 8.35 -7.39 -1.19
N ILE A 33 9.61 -7.64 -1.55
CA ILE A 33 10.06 -7.58 -2.95
C ILE A 33 9.33 -8.60 -3.81
N SER A 34 9.23 -9.86 -3.37
CA SER A 34 8.53 -10.89 -4.13
C SER A 34 7.05 -10.58 -4.34
N SER A 35 6.38 -10.01 -3.34
CA SER A 35 4.99 -9.55 -3.52
C SER A 35 4.88 -8.49 -4.61
N TRP A 36 5.82 -7.55 -4.67
CA TRP A 36 5.84 -6.53 -5.72
C TRP A 36 6.11 -7.09 -7.11
N GLU A 37 7.06 -8.03 -7.23
CA GLU A 37 7.35 -8.69 -8.51
C GLU A 37 6.15 -9.54 -8.98
N ASN A 38 5.52 -10.29 -8.07
CA ASN A 38 4.39 -11.16 -8.41
C ASN A 38 3.13 -10.38 -8.81
N ASN A 39 2.94 -9.19 -8.23
CA ASN A 39 1.79 -8.32 -8.53
C ASN A 39 2.17 -7.18 -9.50
N TRP A 40 3.29 -7.30 -10.22
CA TRP A 40 3.81 -6.21 -11.05
C TRP A 40 2.82 -5.78 -12.14
N GLU A 41 2.08 -6.72 -12.75
CA GLU A 41 1.08 -6.40 -13.77
C GLU A 41 -0.02 -5.45 -13.24
N ASP A 42 -0.48 -5.68 -12.01
CA ASP A 42 -1.46 -4.82 -11.36
C ASP A 42 -0.85 -3.47 -10.99
N VAL A 43 0.38 -3.47 -10.46
CA VAL A 43 1.10 -2.26 -10.09
C VAL A 43 1.41 -1.41 -11.32
N SER A 44 1.77 -2.01 -12.45
CA SER A 44 2.21 -1.28 -13.63
C SER A 44 1.07 -0.58 -14.36
N SER A 45 -0.18 -1.05 -14.16
CA SER A 45 -1.38 -0.34 -14.60
C SER A 45 -1.45 1.11 -14.06
N PHE A 46 -0.80 1.38 -12.93
CA PHE A 46 -0.66 2.72 -12.36
C PHE A 46 -0.02 3.73 -13.34
N PHE A 47 0.89 3.27 -14.22
CA PHE A 47 1.59 4.15 -15.17
C PHE A 47 0.74 4.54 -16.38
N GLN A 48 -0.43 3.90 -16.57
CA GLN A 48 -1.38 4.27 -17.62
C GLN A 48 -2.04 5.63 -17.35
N PHE A 49 -2.05 6.08 -16.10
CA PHE A 49 -2.61 7.36 -15.69
C PHE A 49 -1.59 8.50 -15.83
N SER A 50 -2.07 9.72 -16.09
CA SER A 50 -1.22 10.91 -16.15
C SER A 50 -0.61 11.24 -14.79
N GLY A 51 0.50 11.99 -14.76
CA GLY A 51 1.20 12.34 -13.52
C GLY A 51 0.32 13.03 -12.48
N ASP A 52 -0.66 13.84 -12.91
CA ASP A 52 -1.60 14.51 -11.99
C ASP A 52 -2.62 13.54 -11.39
N ILE A 53 -3.13 12.59 -12.17
CA ILE A 53 -4.01 11.52 -11.67
C ILE A 53 -3.22 10.61 -10.70
N ARG A 54 -1.99 10.24 -11.07
CA ARG A 54 -1.10 9.46 -10.21
C ARG A 54 -0.84 10.17 -8.89
N ARG A 55 -0.61 11.49 -8.93
CA ARG A 55 -0.47 12.34 -7.72
C ARG A 55 -1.66 12.16 -6.81
N ILE A 56 -2.88 12.36 -7.31
CA ILE A 56 -4.10 12.19 -6.52
C ILE A 56 -4.16 10.80 -5.89
N MET A 57 -3.93 9.73 -6.65
CA MET A 57 -3.98 8.35 -6.13
C MET A 57 -3.06 8.10 -4.93
N TYR A 58 -1.80 8.57 -4.98
CA TYR A 58 -0.87 8.37 -3.87
C TYR A 58 -0.93 9.47 -2.79
N THR A 59 -1.52 10.64 -3.05
CA THR A 59 -1.75 11.72 -2.07
C THR A 59 -3.11 11.68 -1.41
N THR A 60 -4.06 10.88 -1.90
CA THR A 60 -5.34 10.63 -1.21
C THR A 60 -5.21 9.58 -0.11
N TYR A 61 -4.09 8.85 -0.08
CA TYR A 61 -3.76 7.87 0.97
C TYR A 61 -2.96 8.36 2.20
N PRO A 62 -2.25 9.51 2.24
CA PRO A 62 -1.46 9.87 3.42
C PRO A 62 -2.16 10.77 4.46
N GLU A 63 -3.29 11.42 4.15
CA GLU A 63 -3.69 12.62 4.93
C GLU A 63 -4.93 12.51 5.83
N LYS A 64 -5.48 11.31 6.12
CA LYS A 64 -6.67 10.99 6.97
C LYS A 64 -7.94 10.57 6.19
N ILE A 65 -8.74 9.67 6.77
CA ILE A 65 -10.13 9.27 6.37
C ILE A 65 -10.26 8.10 5.37
N THR A 66 -9.71 6.92 5.67
CA THR A 66 -10.37 5.64 5.24
C THR A 66 -10.26 4.51 6.26
N MET A 67 -9.38 4.60 7.26
CA MET A 67 -9.45 3.80 8.49
C MET A 67 -10.07 4.65 9.61
N PRO A 68 -11.41 4.81 9.62
CA PRO A 68 -12.18 4.11 10.65
C PRO A 68 -13.53 3.53 10.18
N ILE A 69 -13.83 3.47 8.88
CA ILE A 69 -15.18 3.08 8.41
C ILE A 69 -15.49 1.57 8.59
N PHE A 70 -14.48 0.73 8.80
CA PHE A 70 -14.65 -0.70 9.10
C PHE A 70 -14.54 -1.04 10.61
N GLN A 71 -14.33 -0.05 11.49
CA GLN A 71 -14.16 -0.30 12.92
C GLN A 71 -15.47 -0.25 13.74
N GLU A 72 -16.62 -0.03 13.09
CA GLU A 72 -17.94 -0.12 13.73
C GLU A 72 -18.66 -1.44 13.45
N VAL A 73 -17.97 -2.58 13.63
CA VAL A 73 -18.70 -3.78 14.08
C VAL A 73 -18.63 -3.75 15.60
N PRO A 74 -19.72 -3.38 16.31
CA PRO A 74 -19.70 -3.41 17.76
C PRO A 74 -19.41 -4.84 18.21
N VAL A 75 -18.35 -5.00 19.01
CA VAL A 75 -18.10 -6.20 19.79
C VAL A 75 -19.32 -6.36 20.71
N ASN A 76 -20.31 -7.15 20.27
CA ASN A 76 -21.44 -7.50 21.09
C ASN A 76 -20.94 -8.42 22.21
N LYS A 77 -20.63 -7.74 23.32
CA LYS A 77 -20.78 -8.16 24.72
C LYS A 77 -20.89 -9.66 24.92
N GLY A 78 -19.76 -10.24 25.34
CA GLY A 78 -19.78 -11.38 26.24
C GLY A 78 -20.70 -11.07 27.42
N ILE A 79 -21.73 -11.90 27.54
CA ILE A 79 -22.63 -11.97 28.69
C ILE A 79 -21.80 -12.41 29.91
N SER A 80 -22.13 -11.86 31.08
CA SER A 80 -21.58 -12.12 32.44
C SER A 80 -20.74 -10.95 32.95
N GLY A 81 -21.04 -10.27 34.04
CA GLY A 81 -22.07 -10.43 35.05
C GLY A 81 -21.74 -9.49 36.21
N LYS A 82 -22.74 -9.24 37.06
CA LYS A 82 -22.65 -8.62 38.40
C LYS A 82 -22.41 -7.10 38.44
N ILE A 83 -23.47 -6.37 38.81
CA ILE A 83 -23.41 -5.50 39.99
C ILE A 83 -24.73 -5.60 40.75
N SER A 84 -24.61 -5.97 42.01
CA SER A 84 -25.64 -5.86 43.06
C SER A 84 -25.77 -4.42 43.52
N ALA A 85 -27.01 -3.95 43.67
CA ALA A 85 -27.55 -3.10 44.75
C ALA A 85 -28.90 -2.54 44.27
#